data_AF-A0AAE6G3D3-F1
#
_entry.id   AF-A0AAE6G3D3-F1
#
_cell.length_a   1.000
_cell.length_b   1.000
_cell.length_c   1.000
_cell.angle_alpha   90.00
_cell.angle_beta   90.00
_cell.angle_gamma   90.00
#
_symmetry.space_group_name_H-M   'P 1'
#
loop_
_entity.id
_entity.type
_entity.pdbx_description
1 polymer ?
#
loop_
_entity_poly.entity_id
_entity_poly.type
_entity_poly.pdbx_seq_one_letter_code
_entity_poly.pdbx_strand_id
1 'polypeptide(L)'
;MRSTFHIAVATLLACCAAGCGNLENAPFRVGTVHGQLTESDPSVAMVSLVDQPGVSSHVDADGRFTLEDIPTGMAELFIVATAEKAARVQVQVLGGQSVQVQPVAPTPAGFLDLRVKTTNGFRLSAAEVSVKGTPFQRLLLDAKGRLRVGPLPDGCYTVTVTALGFPATQVEDCAGPGEKKELKVDLEADESLLEQGCQEIGCEEGLVCAPNKKCLECFGNSQCGAGLTCKGNRCEGPGPLCAPCTGDWQCAAGTHCEVLPEGSAACVARCGDDDDAPPTAQALSVDDYSARCAPGFTCQSGRCLPDAANFAGCHALRRMDAPCTDDANCHELGLPGGRCVSGACTVPCATDRDCPDTRWCVTSSAGRVCQVGT
;
A
#
# COMPACT_ATOMS: atom_id res chain seq x y z
N MET A 1 55.05 -73.64 -44.44
CA MET A 1 54.07 -72.82 -45.17
C MET A 1 52.70 -72.97 -44.53
N ARG A 2 52.30 -72.05 -43.64
CA ARG A 2 50.92 -71.80 -43.17
C ARG A 2 50.96 -70.70 -42.11
N SER A 3 49.89 -69.89 -42.09
CA SER A 3 49.56 -68.83 -41.11
C SER A 3 49.90 -67.39 -41.50
N THR A 4 49.15 -66.87 -42.47
CA THR A 4 48.92 -65.42 -42.69
C THR A 4 47.47 -65.19 -43.10
N PHE A 5 46.53 -65.59 -42.24
CA PHE A 5 45.12 -65.21 -42.33
C PHE A 5 44.61 -65.24 -40.91
N HIS A 6 44.27 -64.09 -40.31
CA HIS A 6 43.30 -63.90 -39.20
C HIS A 6 43.41 -62.54 -38.49
N ILE A 7 44.39 -61.68 -38.78
CA ILE A 7 44.49 -60.34 -38.16
C ILE A 7 44.02 -59.24 -39.13
N ALA A 8 42.81 -59.39 -39.69
CA ALA A 8 42.18 -58.35 -40.51
C ALA A 8 40.68 -58.17 -40.25
N VAL A 9 40.14 -58.78 -39.19
CA VAL A 9 38.69 -58.75 -38.89
C VAL A 9 38.37 -58.11 -37.53
N ALA A 10 39.36 -57.86 -36.67
CA ALA A 10 39.14 -57.25 -35.35
C ALA A 10 39.06 -55.71 -35.35
N THR A 11 39.31 -55.05 -36.49
CA THR A 11 39.40 -53.57 -36.57
C THR A 11 38.29 -52.92 -37.40
N LEU A 12 37.19 -53.64 -37.66
CA LEU A 12 36.03 -53.10 -38.38
C LEU A 12 34.73 -53.05 -37.54
N LEU A 13 34.74 -53.54 -36.30
CA LEU A 13 33.56 -53.55 -35.42
C LEU A 13 33.60 -52.53 -34.26
N ALA A 14 34.61 -51.65 -34.22
CA ALA A 14 34.77 -50.65 -33.16
C ALA A 14 34.38 -49.21 -33.56
N CYS A 15 33.88 -48.99 -34.79
CA CYS A 15 33.50 -47.65 -35.27
C CYS A 15 31.99 -47.37 -35.28
N CYS A 16 31.14 -48.33 -34.93
CA CYS A 16 29.68 -48.12 -34.94
C CYS A 16 29.10 -47.64 -33.60
N ALA A 17 29.91 -47.49 -32.54
CA ALA A 17 29.45 -47.05 -31.22
C ALA A 17 29.70 -45.56 -30.92
N ALA A 18 30.43 -44.84 -31.76
CA ALA A 18 30.72 -43.41 -31.59
C ALA A 18 29.85 -42.49 -32.49
N GLY A 19 28.89 -43.07 -33.23
CA GLY A 19 28.09 -42.38 -34.25
C GLY A 19 26.63 -42.12 -33.88
N CYS A 20 26.22 -42.30 -32.63
CA CYS A 20 24.95 -41.73 -32.16
C CYS A 20 25.17 -40.22 -31.95
N GLY A 21 25.20 -39.49 -33.05
CA GLY A 21 25.14 -38.03 -33.04
C GLY A 21 23.97 -37.61 -32.16
N ASN A 22 24.27 -36.85 -31.12
CA ASN A 22 23.28 -36.13 -30.33
C ASN A 22 22.57 -35.16 -31.29
N LEU A 23 21.48 -35.62 -31.94
CA LEU A 23 20.58 -34.76 -32.71
C LEU A 23 19.92 -33.84 -31.70
N GLU A 24 20.60 -32.73 -31.42
CA GLU A 24 20.18 -31.71 -30.50
C GLU A 24 18.97 -30.99 -31.10
N ASN A 25 17.78 -31.54 -30.85
CA ASN A 25 16.50 -30.98 -31.31
C ASN A 25 16.11 -29.70 -30.56
N ALA A 26 17.04 -29.08 -29.82
CA ALA A 26 16.81 -27.86 -29.08
C ALA A 26 16.21 -26.73 -29.95
N PRO A 27 16.66 -26.49 -31.20
CA PRO A 27 16.09 -25.44 -32.06
C PRO A 27 14.61 -25.65 -32.43
N PHE A 28 14.09 -26.87 -32.33
CA PHE A 28 12.69 -27.19 -32.65
C PHE A 28 11.76 -27.19 -31.43
N ARG A 29 12.29 -26.86 -30.24
CA ARG A 29 11.50 -26.78 -29.00
C ARG A 29 10.94 -25.39 -28.73
N VAL A 30 11.45 -24.39 -29.44
CA VAL A 30 11.04 -22.99 -29.30
C VAL A 30 10.77 -22.38 -30.67
N GLY A 31 10.03 -21.28 -30.71
CA GLY A 31 9.82 -20.45 -31.90
C GLY A 31 9.82 -18.96 -31.55
N THR A 32 9.57 -18.14 -32.56
CA THR A 32 9.53 -16.68 -32.46
C THR A 32 8.14 -16.18 -32.82
N VAL A 33 7.61 -15.22 -32.08
CA VAL A 33 6.35 -14.54 -32.40
C VAL A 33 6.63 -13.08 -32.72
N HIS A 34 6.12 -12.62 -33.86
CA HIS A 34 6.10 -11.22 -34.26
C HIS A 34 4.68 -10.68 -34.24
N GLY A 35 4.51 -9.44 -33.83
CA GLY A 35 3.21 -8.78 -33.80
C GLY A 35 3.29 -7.28 -33.89
N GLN A 36 2.11 -6.65 -33.94
CA GLN A 36 1.97 -5.21 -33.91
C GLN A 36 0.74 -4.83 -33.09
N LEU A 37 0.88 -3.85 -32.20
CA LEU A 37 -0.22 -3.23 -31.47
C LEU A 37 -0.81 -2.09 -32.30
N THR A 38 -2.13 -1.96 -32.34
CA THR A 38 -2.79 -0.83 -33.02
C THR A 38 -2.65 0.48 -32.24
N GLU A 39 -2.32 0.39 -30.96
CA GLU A 39 -2.11 1.50 -30.04
C GLU A 39 -1.10 1.06 -28.98
N SER A 40 -0.10 1.90 -28.71
CA SER A 40 0.92 1.61 -27.70
C SER A 40 1.59 2.87 -27.20
N ASP A 41 2.06 2.84 -25.95
CA ASP A 41 2.99 3.81 -25.38
C ASP A 41 4.34 3.10 -25.13
N PRO A 42 5.37 3.37 -25.94
CA PRO A 42 6.66 2.69 -25.85
C PRO A 42 7.36 2.83 -24.48
N SER A 43 6.97 3.81 -23.66
CA SER A 43 7.55 3.99 -22.32
C SER A 43 7.10 2.93 -21.31
N VAL A 44 5.97 2.25 -21.57
CA VAL A 44 5.38 1.24 -20.70
C VAL A 44 5.02 -0.06 -21.41
N ALA A 45 4.95 -0.05 -22.74
CA ALA A 45 4.47 -1.17 -23.52
C ALA A 45 5.44 -2.36 -23.48
N MET A 46 4.89 -3.55 -23.21
CA MET A 46 5.64 -4.79 -23.07
C MET A 46 4.75 -5.98 -23.43
N VAL A 47 5.37 -7.01 -23.99
CA VAL A 47 4.77 -8.32 -24.23
C VAL A 47 5.51 -9.35 -23.40
N SER A 48 4.79 -10.25 -22.74
CA SER A 48 5.36 -11.35 -21.98
C SER A 48 4.57 -12.63 -22.20
N LEU A 49 5.22 -13.77 -22.04
CA LEU A 49 4.56 -15.07 -22.07
C LEU A 49 3.85 -15.34 -20.74
N VAL A 50 2.58 -15.75 -20.79
CA VAL A 50 1.84 -16.21 -19.61
C VAL A 50 2.56 -17.42 -18.99
N ASP A 51 2.60 -17.49 -17.66
CA ASP A 51 3.32 -18.48 -16.84
C ASP A 51 4.86 -18.50 -16.96
N GLN A 52 5.43 -17.77 -17.93
CA GLN A 52 6.88 -17.58 -18.07
C GLN A 52 7.20 -16.11 -18.32
N PRO A 53 6.90 -15.21 -17.37
CA PRO A 53 7.04 -13.76 -17.56
C PRO A 53 8.48 -13.30 -17.84
N GLY A 54 9.48 -14.14 -17.57
CA GLY A 54 10.87 -13.89 -17.95
C GLY A 54 11.10 -13.91 -19.47
N VAL A 55 10.24 -14.59 -20.23
CA VAL A 55 10.18 -14.49 -21.70
C VAL A 55 9.34 -13.27 -22.03
N SER A 56 10.02 -12.14 -22.26
CA SER A 56 9.40 -10.85 -22.50
C SER A 56 10.17 -10.01 -23.51
N SER A 57 9.49 -9.03 -24.10
CA SER A 57 10.09 -8.02 -24.96
C SER A 57 9.36 -6.69 -24.88
N HIS A 58 10.10 -5.60 -25.14
CA HIS A 58 9.51 -4.28 -25.27
C HIS A 58 8.81 -4.12 -26.61
N VAL A 59 7.91 -3.14 -26.68
CA VAL A 59 7.23 -2.76 -27.92
C VAL A 59 7.90 -1.50 -28.49
N ASP A 60 8.20 -1.55 -29.78
CA ASP A 60 8.84 -0.47 -30.52
C ASP A 60 7.90 0.74 -30.70
N ALA A 61 8.45 1.87 -31.12
CA ALA A 61 7.70 3.12 -31.31
C ALA A 61 6.57 3.04 -32.34
N ASP A 62 6.64 2.10 -33.28
CA ASP A 62 5.61 1.82 -34.28
C ASP A 62 4.62 0.71 -33.86
N GLY A 63 4.70 0.29 -32.58
CA GLY A 63 3.84 -0.73 -31.99
C GLY A 63 4.28 -2.16 -32.27
N ARG A 64 5.42 -2.39 -32.93
CA ARG A 64 5.91 -3.74 -33.26
C ARG A 64 6.59 -4.40 -32.07
N PHE A 65 6.50 -5.72 -32.01
CA PHE A 65 7.23 -6.51 -31.03
C PHE A 65 7.70 -7.83 -31.64
N THR A 66 8.80 -8.34 -31.09
CA THR A 66 9.32 -9.68 -31.38
C THR A 66 9.57 -10.37 -30.05
N LEU A 67 9.03 -11.57 -29.87
CA LEU A 67 9.20 -12.39 -28.68
C LEU A 67 9.83 -13.72 -29.09
N GLU A 68 11.02 -13.99 -28.58
CA GLU A 68 11.85 -15.15 -28.93
C GLU A 68 11.77 -16.23 -27.84
N ASP A 69 12.32 -17.40 -28.12
CA ASP A 69 12.41 -18.53 -27.19
C ASP A 69 11.07 -19.01 -26.59
N ILE A 70 9.98 -18.85 -27.34
CA ILE A 70 8.65 -19.27 -26.90
C ILE A 70 8.52 -20.78 -27.11
N PRO A 71 8.16 -21.58 -26.09
CA PRO A 71 7.97 -23.02 -26.25
C PRO A 71 6.97 -23.37 -27.35
N THR A 72 7.29 -24.39 -28.15
CA THR A 72 6.39 -24.95 -29.17
C THR A 72 5.09 -25.43 -28.54
N GLY A 73 3.93 -25.05 -29.10
CA GLY A 73 2.62 -25.40 -28.57
C GLY A 73 1.66 -24.22 -28.58
N MET A 74 0.52 -24.39 -27.91
CA MET A 74 -0.38 -23.27 -27.61
C MET A 74 0.24 -22.42 -26.50
N ALA A 75 0.39 -21.13 -26.77
CA ALA A 75 0.91 -20.13 -25.85
C ALA A 75 -0.10 -18.99 -25.72
N GLU A 76 -0.04 -18.26 -24.61
CA GLU A 76 -0.81 -17.05 -24.39
C GLU A 76 0.15 -15.90 -24.09
N LEU A 77 -0.01 -14.79 -24.82
CA LEU A 77 0.74 -13.57 -24.61
C LEU A 77 -0.04 -12.65 -23.66
N PHE A 78 0.64 -12.11 -22.67
CA PHE A 78 0.18 -11.01 -21.84
C PHE A 78 0.80 -9.71 -22.35
N ILE A 79 -0.04 -8.75 -22.74
CA ILE A 79 0.38 -7.51 -23.40
C ILE A 79 -0.06 -6.32 -22.55
N VAL A 80 0.90 -5.50 -22.14
CA VAL A 80 0.67 -4.13 -21.66
C VAL A 80 0.91 -3.20 -22.83
N ALA A 81 -0.11 -2.43 -23.22
CA ALA A 81 0.00 -1.55 -24.38
C ALA A 81 0.17 -0.08 -23.99
N THR A 82 -0.58 0.37 -22.99
CA THR A 82 -0.46 1.71 -22.40
C THR A 82 -0.66 1.60 -20.89
N ALA A 83 -0.59 2.71 -20.16
CA ALA A 83 -0.88 2.72 -18.73
C ALA A 83 -2.28 2.18 -18.37
N GLU A 84 -3.26 2.23 -19.30
CA GLU A 84 -4.67 1.91 -19.04
C GLU A 84 -5.24 0.84 -20.00
N LYS A 85 -4.41 0.29 -20.89
CA LYS A 85 -4.85 -0.72 -21.88
C LYS A 85 -3.92 -1.91 -21.95
N ALA A 86 -4.53 -3.08 -22.05
CA ALA A 86 -3.83 -4.36 -22.10
C ALA A 86 -4.60 -5.36 -22.97
N ALA A 87 -3.96 -6.47 -23.32
CA ALA A 87 -4.57 -7.56 -24.09
C ALA A 87 -4.00 -8.93 -23.69
N ARG A 88 -4.78 -9.98 -23.98
CA ARG A 88 -4.35 -11.38 -23.98
C ARG A 88 -4.53 -11.96 -25.38
N VAL A 89 -3.54 -12.67 -25.89
CA VAL A 89 -3.57 -13.24 -27.24
C VAL A 89 -3.10 -14.69 -27.22
N GLN A 90 -3.94 -15.61 -27.68
CA GLN A 90 -3.53 -17.00 -27.90
C GLN A 90 -2.79 -17.13 -29.23
N VAL A 91 -1.69 -17.88 -29.23
CA VAL A 91 -0.86 -18.14 -30.42
C VAL A 91 -0.40 -19.59 -30.43
N GLN A 92 -0.51 -20.24 -31.59
CA GLN A 92 0.10 -21.54 -31.82
C GLN A 92 1.54 -21.33 -32.31
N VAL A 93 2.51 -21.68 -31.49
CA VAL A 93 3.93 -21.61 -31.82
C VAL A 93 4.39 -22.92 -32.42
N LEU A 94 5.13 -22.83 -33.52
CA LEU A 94 5.73 -23.97 -34.22
C LEU A 94 7.24 -23.93 -34.03
N GLY A 95 7.83 -25.07 -33.73
CA GLY A 95 9.26 -25.18 -33.42
C GLY A 95 10.16 -24.76 -34.58
N GLY A 96 11.12 -23.89 -34.29
CA GLY A 96 12.08 -23.34 -35.25
C GLY A 96 11.45 -22.39 -36.27
N GLN A 97 10.21 -21.92 -36.05
CA GLN A 97 9.49 -21.05 -36.96
C GLN A 97 9.17 -19.69 -36.34
N SER A 98 9.06 -18.69 -37.22
CA SER A 98 8.51 -17.37 -36.90
C SER A 98 7.02 -17.34 -37.22
N VAL A 99 6.20 -16.97 -36.24
CA VAL A 99 4.75 -16.82 -36.36
C VAL A 99 4.38 -15.34 -36.31
N GLN A 100 3.59 -14.88 -37.27
CA GLN A 100 3.06 -13.52 -37.30
C GLN A 100 1.64 -13.51 -36.72
N VAL A 101 1.43 -12.78 -35.62
CA VAL A 101 0.08 -12.53 -35.10
C VAL A 101 -0.59 -11.39 -35.88
N GLN A 102 -1.93 -11.44 -35.96
CA GLN A 102 -2.71 -10.31 -36.49
C GLN A 102 -2.51 -9.06 -35.61
N PRO A 103 -2.69 -7.84 -36.17
CA PRO A 103 -2.64 -6.62 -35.38
C PRO A 103 -3.55 -6.72 -34.16
N VAL A 104 -2.99 -6.45 -32.99
CA VAL A 104 -3.68 -6.59 -31.70
C VAL A 104 -4.23 -5.23 -31.30
N ALA A 105 -5.54 -5.15 -31.08
CA ALA A 105 -6.21 -3.97 -30.55
C ALA A 105 -6.38 -4.06 -29.03
N PRO A 106 -5.61 -3.32 -28.23
CA PRO A 106 -5.71 -3.38 -26.77
C PRO A 106 -7.04 -2.80 -26.27
N THR A 107 -7.58 -3.39 -25.22
CA THR A 107 -8.84 -2.94 -24.58
C THR A 107 -8.54 -2.21 -23.26
N PRO A 108 -9.48 -1.39 -22.75
CA PRO A 108 -9.38 -0.85 -21.39
C PRO A 108 -9.11 -1.98 -20.39
N ALA A 109 -8.09 -1.77 -19.56
CA ALA A 109 -7.63 -2.73 -18.57
C ALA A 109 -8.22 -2.42 -17.19
N GLY A 110 -8.31 -3.43 -16.33
CA GLY A 110 -8.64 -3.26 -14.93
C GLY A 110 -7.40 -3.12 -14.05
N PHE A 111 -7.62 -2.71 -12.80
CA PHE A 111 -6.60 -2.59 -11.77
C PHE A 111 -7.10 -3.18 -10.46
N LEU A 112 -6.19 -3.84 -9.75
CA LEU A 112 -6.41 -4.29 -8.38
C LEU A 112 -5.67 -3.33 -7.43
N ASP A 113 -6.43 -2.63 -6.59
CA ASP A 113 -5.94 -1.77 -5.52
C ASP A 113 -5.84 -2.60 -4.23
N LEU A 114 -4.67 -3.19 -4.00
CA LEU A 114 -4.43 -4.09 -2.87
C LEU A 114 -4.31 -3.31 -1.56
N ARG A 115 -4.90 -3.88 -0.51
CA ARG A 115 -4.69 -3.51 0.88
C ARG A 115 -4.38 -4.76 1.69
N VAL A 116 -3.12 -4.90 2.08
CA VAL A 116 -2.60 -6.02 2.84
C VAL A 116 -2.48 -5.63 4.31
N LYS A 117 -3.03 -6.46 5.19
CA LYS A 117 -2.91 -6.33 6.65
C LYS A 117 -2.43 -7.63 7.26
N THR A 118 -1.94 -7.59 8.48
CA THR A 118 -1.64 -8.79 9.25
C THR A 118 -2.71 -9.01 10.30
N THR A 119 -2.92 -10.28 10.66
CA THR A 119 -3.67 -10.62 11.86
C THR A 119 -2.83 -10.33 13.11
N ASN A 120 -3.50 -10.00 14.21
CA ASN A 120 -2.89 -9.76 15.53
C ASN A 120 -1.99 -8.52 15.63
N GLY A 121 -2.01 -7.62 14.64
CA GLY A 121 -1.32 -6.33 14.70
C GLY A 121 0.20 -6.43 14.58
N PHE A 122 0.70 -7.51 13.97
CA PHE A 122 2.12 -7.67 13.69
C PHE A 122 2.57 -6.75 12.56
N ARG A 123 3.86 -6.38 12.58
CA ARG A 123 4.39 -5.51 11.52
C ARG A 123 4.44 -6.25 10.19
N LEU A 124 3.88 -5.64 9.15
CA LEU A 124 4.08 -6.08 7.77
C LEU A 124 5.46 -5.62 7.28
N SER A 125 6.42 -6.53 7.18
CA SER A 125 7.79 -6.23 6.76
C SER A 125 8.16 -6.96 5.47
N ALA A 126 8.76 -6.24 4.52
CA ALA A 126 9.26 -6.77 3.24
C ALA A 126 8.23 -7.64 2.49
N ALA A 127 6.99 -7.15 2.40
CA ALA A 127 5.92 -7.87 1.74
C ALA A 127 5.99 -7.68 0.21
N GLU A 128 5.97 -8.80 -0.50
CA GLU A 128 6.00 -8.91 -1.94
C GLU A 128 4.68 -9.46 -2.48
N VAL A 129 4.25 -8.95 -3.63
CA VAL A 129 3.05 -9.36 -4.34
C VAL A 129 3.43 -9.88 -5.71
N SER A 130 2.87 -11.02 -6.09
CA SER A 130 3.01 -11.60 -7.42
C SER A 130 1.65 -11.98 -7.98
N VAL A 131 1.40 -11.68 -9.25
CA VAL A 131 0.15 -12.06 -9.92
C VAL A 131 0.45 -13.15 -10.95
N LYS A 132 -0.11 -14.33 -10.72
CA LYS A 132 0.16 -15.53 -11.52
C LYS A 132 -0.19 -15.28 -12.98
N GLY A 133 0.67 -15.75 -13.89
CA GLY A 133 0.46 -15.62 -15.32
C GLY A 133 0.70 -14.22 -15.90
N THR A 134 1.26 -13.30 -15.11
CA THR A 134 1.52 -11.92 -15.52
C THR A 134 2.97 -11.52 -15.25
N PRO A 135 3.48 -10.44 -15.86
CA PRO A 135 4.80 -9.90 -15.56
C PRO A 135 4.91 -9.23 -14.18
N PHE A 136 3.79 -9.07 -13.47
CA PHE A 136 3.74 -8.44 -12.15
C PHE A 136 4.21 -9.42 -11.07
N GLN A 137 5.52 -9.58 -10.94
CA GLN A 137 6.18 -10.47 -9.99
C GLN A 137 6.99 -9.67 -8.96
N ARG A 138 6.96 -10.10 -7.69
CA ARG A 138 7.75 -9.51 -6.58
C ARG A 138 7.60 -7.99 -6.45
N LEU A 139 6.38 -7.49 -6.63
CA LEU A 139 6.04 -6.09 -6.43
C LEU A 139 6.03 -5.76 -4.93
N LEU A 140 6.69 -4.68 -4.54
CA LEU A 140 6.76 -4.25 -3.13
C LEU A 140 5.54 -3.41 -2.75
N LEU A 141 4.99 -3.70 -1.57
CA LEU A 141 3.94 -2.88 -0.96
C LEU A 141 4.53 -1.59 -0.36
N ASP A 142 3.71 -0.53 -0.29
CA ASP A 142 4.07 0.68 0.44
C ASP A 142 4.10 0.43 1.97
N ALA A 143 4.60 1.40 2.73
CA ALA A 143 4.69 1.31 4.20
C ALA A 143 3.33 1.12 4.91
N LYS A 144 2.21 1.35 4.20
CA LYS A 144 0.84 1.17 4.70
C LYS A 144 0.20 -0.12 4.17
N GLY A 145 0.98 -1.01 3.56
CA GLY A 145 0.49 -2.27 2.99
C GLY A 145 -0.36 -2.09 1.74
N ARG A 146 -0.12 -1.04 0.93
CA ARG A 146 -0.91 -0.76 -0.29
C ARG A 146 -0.08 -0.92 -1.55
N LEU A 147 -0.72 -1.40 -2.61
CA LEU A 147 -0.12 -1.54 -3.94
C LEU A 147 -1.23 -1.50 -4.99
N ARG A 148 -1.02 -0.78 -6.09
CA ARG A 148 -1.86 -0.91 -7.29
C ARG A 148 -1.18 -1.89 -8.25
N VAL A 149 -1.92 -2.90 -8.69
CA VAL A 149 -1.47 -3.84 -9.71
C VAL A 149 -2.29 -3.65 -10.99
N GLY A 150 -1.57 -3.51 -12.10
CA GLY A 150 -2.14 -3.37 -13.43
C GLY A 150 -1.22 -2.56 -14.35
N PRO A 151 -1.63 -2.36 -15.60
CA PRO A 151 -2.93 -2.73 -16.18
C PRO A 151 -3.12 -4.25 -16.37
N LEU A 152 -4.32 -4.77 -16.05
CA LEU A 152 -4.72 -6.17 -16.24
C LEU A 152 -5.80 -6.30 -17.33
N PRO A 153 -5.61 -7.14 -18.37
CA PRO A 153 -6.70 -7.54 -19.26
C PRO A 153 -7.89 -8.12 -18.47
N ASP A 154 -9.09 -8.10 -19.07
CA ASP A 154 -10.26 -8.73 -18.46
C ASP A 154 -9.99 -10.20 -18.10
N GLY A 155 -10.35 -10.60 -16.89
CA GLY A 155 -10.15 -11.95 -16.39
C GLY A 155 -9.94 -12.05 -14.88
N CYS A 156 -9.85 -13.29 -14.39
CA CYS A 156 -9.59 -13.60 -12.99
C CYS A 156 -8.12 -13.98 -12.79
N TYR A 157 -7.55 -13.49 -11.70
CA TYR A 157 -6.13 -13.54 -11.40
C TYR A 157 -5.88 -14.07 -10.00
N THR A 158 -4.94 -15.00 -9.87
CA THR A 158 -4.42 -15.41 -8.57
C THR A 158 -3.32 -14.45 -8.14
N VAL A 159 -3.56 -13.74 -7.05
CA VAL A 159 -2.61 -12.85 -6.39
C VAL A 159 -1.99 -13.61 -5.22
N THR A 160 -0.67 -13.73 -5.23
CA THR A 160 0.13 -14.31 -4.13
C THR A 160 0.81 -13.19 -3.37
N VAL A 161 0.61 -13.14 -2.06
CA VAL A 161 1.30 -12.22 -1.15
C VAL A 161 2.23 -13.02 -0.25
N THR A 162 3.48 -12.61 -0.18
CA THR A 162 4.50 -13.20 0.70
C THR A 162 5.10 -12.12 1.57
N ALA A 163 5.24 -12.38 2.87
CA ALA A 163 5.88 -11.46 3.81
C ALA A 163 6.75 -12.25 4.78
N LEU A 164 7.78 -11.61 5.32
CA LEU A 164 8.68 -12.27 6.26
C LEU A 164 7.92 -12.74 7.51
N GLY A 165 8.06 -14.02 7.85
CA GLY A 165 7.40 -14.62 9.00
C GLY A 165 5.94 -15.05 8.76
N PHE A 166 5.35 -14.73 7.61
CA PHE A 166 3.99 -15.15 7.27
C PHE A 166 3.99 -16.25 6.20
N PRO A 167 3.08 -17.23 6.29
CA PRO A 167 2.83 -18.12 5.18
C PRO A 167 2.35 -17.34 3.94
N ALA A 168 2.73 -17.82 2.76
CA ALA A 168 2.26 -17.24 1.52
C ALA A 168 0.73 -17.34 1.42
N THR A 169 0.07 -16.21 1.19
CA THR A 169 -1.40 -16.14 1.05
C THR A 169 -1.75 -15.96 -0.42
N GLN A 170 -2.70 -16.75 -0.91
CA GLN A 170 -3.21 -16.66 -2.28
C GLN A 170 -4.67 -16.27 -2.26
N VAL A 171 -5.02 -15.27 -3.08
CA VAL A 171 -6.40 -14.82 -3.27
C VAL A 171 -6.67 -14.74 -4.76
N GLU A 172 -7.86 -15.13 -5.19
CA GLU A 172 -8.31 -14.97 -6.56
C GLU A 172 -9.30 -13.82 -6.65
N ASP A 173 -9.09 -12.92 -7.60
CA ASP A 173 -10.07 -11.89 -7.92
C ASP A 173 -10.05 -11.53 -9.41
N CYS A 174 -11.15 -10.97 -9.91
CA CYS A 174 -11.32 -10.60 -11.31
C CYS A 174 -11.22 -9.09 -11.51
N ALA A 175 -10.54 -8.71 -12.59
CA ALA A 175 -10.40 -7.32 -13.03
C ALA A 175 -11.19 -7.13 -14.32
N GLY A 176 -12.20 -6.27 -14.30
CA GLY A 176 -13.01 -5.93 -15.48
C GLY A 176 -12.43 -4.75 -16.29
N PRO A 177 -12.95 -4.51 -17.52
CA PRO A 177 -12.47 -3.43 -18.38
C PRO A 177 -12.64 -2.04 -17.75
N GLY A 178 -11.53 -1.33 -17.54
CA GLY A 178 -11.52 0.00 -16.92
C GLY A 178 -11.87 0.02 -15.43
N GLU A 179 -12.02 -1.14 -14.80
CA GLU A 179 -12.38 -1.26 -13.39
C GLU A 179 -11.18 -0.94 -12.48
N LYS A 180 -11.45 -0.30 -11.34
CA LYS A 180 -10.49 -0.16 -10.23
C LYS A 180 -11.11 -0.83 -9.02
N LYS A 181 -10.60 -2.01 -8.66
CA LYS A 181 -11.19 -2.86 -7.65
C LYS A 181 -10.30 -2.93 -6.42
N GLU A 182 -10.87 -2.68 -5.25
CA GLU A 182 -10.15 -2.84 -3.98
C GLU A 182 -10.09 -4.32 -3.58
N LEU A 183 -8.87 -4.84 -3.36
CA LEU A 183 -8.64 -6.21 -2.91
C LEU A 183 -8.00 -6.20 -1.51
N LYS A 184 -8.74 -6.67 -0.51
CA LYS A 184 -8.24 -6.79 0.87
C LYS A 184 -7.65 -8.18 1.09
N VAL A 185 -6.44 -8.23 1.65
CA VAL A 185 -5.75 -9.48 1.98
C VAL A 185 -5.28 -9.41 3.42
N ASP A 186 -5.73 -10.35 4.25
CA ASP A 186 -5.28 -10.49 5.62
C ASP A 186 -4.28 -11.64 5.70
N LEU A 187 -3.07 -11.37 6.20
CA LEU A 187 -2.04 -12.37 6.42
C LEU A 187 -2.21 -12.98 7.81
N GLU A 188 -2.48 -14.29 7.83
CA GLU A 188 -2.62 -15.05 9.07
C GLU A 188 -1.26 -15.51 9.57
N ALA A 189 -0.99 -15.24 10.85
CA ALA A 189 0.19 -15.78 11.52
C ALA A 189 0.04 -17.29 11.73
N ASP A 190 1.07 -18.07 11.40
CA ASP A 190 1.10 -19.48 11.78
C ASP A 190 1.49 -19.68 13.26
N GLU A 191 1.40 -20.92 13.75
CA GLU A 191 1.72 -21.22 15.15
C GLU A 191 3.17 -20.83 15.52
N SER A 192 4.12 -21.00 14.59
CA SER A 192 5.52 -20.65 14.82
C SER A 192 5.70 -19.16 15.02
N LEU A 193 5.03 -18.36 14.19
CA LEU A 193 5.05 -16.90 14.29
C LEU A 193 4.37 -16.42 15.58
N LEU A 194 3.28 -17.07 15.99
CA LEU A 194 2.60 -16.74 17.24
C LEU A 194 3.47 -17.05 18.47
N GLU A 195 4.28 -18.12 18.42
CA GLU A 195 5.23 -18.47 19.48
C GLU A 195 6.42 -17.52 19.57
N GLN A 196 6.95 -17.07 18.43
CA GLN A 196 7.99 -16.03 18.35
C GLN A 196 7.43 -14.67 18.80
N GLY A 197 6.24 -14.35 18.29
CA GLY A 197 5.47 -13.13 18.51
C GLY A 197 6.22 -11.85 18.16
N CYS A 198 5.75 -10.74 18.71
CA CYS A 198 6.16 -9.41 18.29
C CYS A 198 7.61 -9.02 18.62
N GLN A 199 8.36 -9.84 19.34
CA GLN A 199 9.76 -9.55 19.68
C GLN A 199 10.67 -9.73 18.46
N GLU A 200 10.33 -10.66 17.57
CA GLU A 200 11.11 -10.95 16.36
C GLU A 200 10.64 -10.10 15.17
N ILE A 201 9.32 -10.01 14.97
CA ILE A 201 8.73 -9.35 13.80
C ILE A 201 8.30 -7.90 14.04
N GLY A 202 8.19 -7.48 15.30
CA GLY A 202 7.69 -6.16 15.66
C GLY A 202 6.16 -6.03 15.54
N CYS A 203 5.66 -4.87 15.96
CA CYS A 203 4.25 -4.52 15.86
C CYS A 203 3.99 -3.49 14.76
N GLU A 204 2.75 -3.48 14.27
CA GLU A 204 2.20 -2.41 13.44
C GLU A 204 2.31 -1.06 14.17
N GLU A 205 2.30 0.03 13.39
CA GLU A 205 2.34 1.38 13.92
C GLU A 205 1.21 1.61 14.93
N GLY A 206 1.55 2.18 16.09
CA GLY A 206 0.60 2.44 17.18
C GLY A 206 0.40 1.28 18.17
N LEU A 207 1.02 0.12 17.93
CA LEU A 207 0.99 -1.02 18.85
C LEU A 207 2.36 -1.22 19.53
N VAL A 208 2.32 -1.78 20.73
CA VAL A 208 3.48 -2.13 21.54
C VAL A 208 3.58 -3.63 21.74
N CYS A 209 4.82 -4.14 21.72
CA CYS A 209 5.07 -5.54 21.97
C CYS A 209 5.03 -5.83 23.48
N ALA A 210 4.02 -6.58 23.92
CA ALA A 210 3.83 -6.91 25.32
C ALA A 210 4.69 -8.11 25.77
N PRO A 211 4.90 -8.30 27.09
CA PRO A 211 5.69 -9.43 27.61
C PRO A 211 5.16 -10.82 27.22
N ASN A 212 3.86 -10.92 26.91
CA ASN A 212 3.23 -12.14 26.40
C ASN A 212 3.39 -12.32 24.88
N LYS A 213 4.28 -11.54 24.24
CA LYS A 213 4.62 -11.57 22.82
C LYS A 213 3.48 -11.17 21.86
N LYS A 214 2.41 -10.56 22.38
CA LYS A 214 1.31 -10.01 21.57
C LYS A 214 1.51 -8.52 21.29
N CYS A 215 1.05 -8.08 20.13
CA CYS A 215 0.92 -6.65 19.85
C CYS A 215 -0.38 -6.15 20.47
N LEU A 216 -0.26 -5.15 21.34
CA LEU A 216 -1.37 -4.54 22.07
C LEU A 216 -1.27 -3.02 21.92
N GLU A 217 -2.36 -2.28 22.11
CA GLU A 217 -2.25 -0.81 22.17
C GLU A 217 -1.46 -0.39 23.42
N CYS A 218 -1.65 -1.12 24.52
CA CYS A 218 -0.91 -0.90 25.76
C CYS A 218 -0.90 -2.15 26.65
N PHE A 219 0.05 -2.20 27.57
CA PHE A 219 0.06 -3.04 28.77
C PHE A 219 0.37 -2.22 30.05
N GLY A 220 0.55 -0.90 29.92
CA GLY A 220 0.69 0.04 31.02
C GLY A 220 0.36 1.47 30.59
N ASN A 221 0.03 2.34 31.55
CA ASN A 221 -0.42 3.72 31.27
C ASN A 221 0.62 4.57 30.55
N SER A 222 1.92 4.31 30.74
CA SER A 222 3.00 5.07 30.10
C SER A 222 3.05 4.91 28.57
N GLN A 223 2.29 3.97 28.01
CA GLN A 223 2.22 3.70 26.57
C GLN A 223 1.03 4.39 25.93
N CYS A 224 0.11 4.91 26.74
CA CYS A 224 -1.03 5.65 26.26
C CYS A 224 -0.71 7.14 26.11
N GLY A 225 -1.39 7.80 25.18
CA GLY A 225 -1.32 9.24 25.02
C GLY A 225 -1.78 10.00 26.27
N ALA A 226 -1.47 11.29 26.35
CA ALA A 226 -1.87 12.13 27.48
C ALA A 226 -3.38 12.05 27.75
N GLY A 227 -3.77 11.86 29.01
CA GLY A 227 -5.17 11.71 29.44
C GLY A 227 -5.76 10.31 29.27
N LEU A 228 -5.04 9.37 28.64
CA LEU A 228 -5.48 7.99 28.45
C LEU A 228 -4.88 7.06 29.50
N THR A 229 -5.61 6.00 29.82
CA THR A 229 -5.23 4.94 30.76
C THR A 229 -5.34 3.58 30.08
N CYS A 230 -4.42 2.67 30.37
CA CYS A 230 -4.48 1.34 29.80
C CYS A 230 -5.54 0.50 30.53
N LYS A 231 -6.60 0.12 29.81
CA LYS A 231 -7.67 -0.73 30.30
C LYS A 231 -7.89 -1.89 29.33
N GLY A 232 -7.77 -3.12 29.81
CA GLY A 232 -7.97 -4.30 28.97
C GLY A 232 -7.08 -4.35 27.72
N ASN A 233 -5.85 -3.85 27.82
CA ASN A 233 -4.87 -3.72 26.72
C ASN A 233 -5.20 -2.66 25.65
N ARG A 234 -6.11 -1.73 25.97
CA ARG A 234 -6.51 -0.62 25.12
C ARG A 234 -6.30 0.69 25.85
N CYS A 235 -5.92 1.73 25.12
CA CYS A 235 -5.82 3.05 25.71
C CYS A 235 -7.22 3.67 25.77
N GLU A 236 -7.75 3.82 26.98
CA GLU A 236 -9.08 4.35 27.26
C GLU A 236 -9.00 5.58 28.16
N GLY A 237 -9.81 6.60 27.89
CA GLY A 237 -9.83 7.83 28.66
C GLY A 237 -10.29 9.01 27.82
N PRO A 238 -10.51 10.17 28.43
CA PRO A 238 -10.97 11.35 27.71
C PRO A 238 -9.82 11.97 26.93
N GLY A 239 -9.60 11.50 25.70
CA GLY A 239 -8.71 12.16 24.76
C GLY A 239 -9.24 13.56 24.44
N PRO A 240 -8.35 14.57 24.32
CA PRO A 240 -8.75 15.92 23.94
C PRO A 240 -9.32 15.96 22.51
N LEU A 241 -9.93 17.09 22.14
CA LEU A 241 -10.32 17.33 20.75
C LEU A 241 -9.13 17.13 19.81
N CYS A 242 -9.39 16.55 18.63
CA CYS A 242 -8.37 16.13 17.66
C CYS A 242 -7.38 15.05 18.13
N ALA A 243 -7.55 14.45 19.31
CA ALA A 243 -6.78 13.26 19.67
C ALA A 243 -7.08 12.12 18.68
N PRO A 244 -6.06 11.36 18.22
CA PRO A 244 -6.29 10.20 17.39
C PRO A 244 -7.13 9.18 18.15
N CYS A 245 -8.05 8.53 17.44
CA CYS A 245 -8.92 7.54 18.05
C CYS A 245 -9.20 6.38 17.09
N THR A 246 -9.51 5.23 17.66
CA THR A 246 -10.04 4.03 17.01
C THR A 246 -11.48 3.74 17.47
N GLY A 247 -11.98 4.49 18.44
CA GLY A 247 -13.41 4.58 18.78
C GLY A 247 -13.70 5.49 19.98
N ASP A 248 -14.98 5.61 20.32
CA ASP A 248 -15.48 6.64 21.25
C ASP A 248 -14.94 6.53 22.69
N TRP A 249 -14.49 5.35 23.11
CA TRP A 249 -13.90 5.13 24.44
C TRP A 249 -12.57 5.88 24.67
N GLN A 250 -11.98 6.43 23.61
CA GLN A 250 -10.78 7.28 23.64
C GLN A 250 -11.10 8.77 23.66
N CYS A 251 -12.38 9.14 23.58
CA CYS A 251 -12.79 10.51 23.42
C CYS A 251 -13.40 11.06 24.70
N ALA A 252 -13.18 12.35 24.97
CA ALA A 252 -13.80 13.03 26.10
C ALA A 252 -15.34 13.00 25.99
N ALA A 253 -16.04 13.10 27.12
CA ALA A 253 -17.50 13.18 27.13
C ALA A 253 -17.97 14.35 26.23
N GLY A 254 -18.95 14.08 25.36
CA GLY A 254 -19.45 15.05 24.37
C GLY A 254 -18.66 15.08 23.06
N THR A 255 -17.66 14.20 22.89
CA THR A 255 -16.93 14.00 21.64
C THR A 255 -17.07 12.55 21.16
N HIS A 256 -16.97 12.32 19.86
CA HIS A 256 -17.03 11.00 19.23
C HIS A 256 -15.85 10.82 18.28
N CYS A 257 -15.47 9.56 18.06
CA CYS A 257 -14.40 9.22 17.13
C CYS A 257 -14.93 9.23 15.70
N GLU A 258 -14.36 10.08 14.84
CA GLU A 258 -14.81 10.22 13.46
C GLU A 258 -13.64 10.19 12.48
N VAL A 259 -13.80 9.47 11.36
CA VAL A 259 -12.86 9.52 10.24
C VAL A 259 -13.03 10.84 9.51
N LEU A 260 -11.99 11.66 9.53
CA LEU A 260 -11.99 12.98 8.92
C LEU A 260 -11.66 12.91 7.41
N PRO A 261 -11.94 13.96 6.61
CA PRO A 261 -11.63 13.99 5.19
C PRO A 261 -10.15 13.75 4.85
N GLU A 262 -9.23 14.08 5.77
CA GLU A 262 -7.80 13.75 5.65
C GLU A 262 -7.47 12.26 5.81
N GLY A 263 -8.47 11.42 6.12
CA GLY A 263 -8.35 9.96 6.22
C GLY A 263 -7.91 9.43 7.59
N SER A 264 -7.57 10.31 8.54
CA SER A 264 -7.33 9.95 9.94
C SER A 264 -8.59 10.07 10.79
N ALA A 265 -8.76 9.20 11.78
CA ALA A 265 -9.81 9.32 12.77
C ALA A 265 -9.36 10.17 13.97
N ALA A 266 -10.23 11.05 14.46
CA ALA A 266 -9.97 11.88 15.63
C ALA A 266 -11.22 12.13 16.47
N CYS A 267 -11.02 12.43 17.75
CA CYS A 267 -12.09 12.82 18.66
C CYS A 267 -12.61 14.22 18.29
N VAL A 268 -13.87 14.31 17.89
CA VAL A 268 -14.52 15.56 17.48
C VAL A 268 -15.79 15.82 18.28
N ALA A 269 -16.04 17.07 18.63
CA ALA A 269 -17.33 17.50 19.15
C ALA A 269 -18.25 17.84 17.97
N ARG A 270 -19.56 17.63 18.14
CA ARG A 270 -20.57 18.19 17.23
C ARG A 270 -20.82 19.66 17.57
N CYS A 271 -21.19 20.43 16.56
CA CYS A 271 -21.60 21.82 16.70
C CYS A 271 -22.67 22.15 15.66
N GLY A 272 -23.41 23.24 15.89
CA GLY A 272 -24.51 23.65 15.03
C GLY A 272 -25.86 23.43 15.70
N ASP A 273 -26.86 24.15 15.18
CA ASP A 273 -28.23 24.16 15.69
C ASP A 273 -29.01 22.95 15.16
N ASP A 274 -28.58 21.73 15.52
CA ASP A 274 -29.43 20.56 15.32
C ASP A 274 -30.47 20.54 16.46
N ASP A 275 -31.67 21.06 16.20
CA ASP A 275 -32.87 21.02 17.06
C ASP A 275 -33.32 19.57 17.42
N ASP A 276 -32.62 18.53 16.94
CA ASP A 276 -33.01 17.12 17.05
C ASP A 276 -32.11 16.26 17.98
N ALA A 277 -31.21 16.85 18.76
CA ALA A 277 -30.43 16.07 19.75
C ALA A 277 -31.32 15.68 20.97
N PRO A 278 -31.46 14.37 21.30
CA PRO A 278 -32.27 13.95 22.44
C PRO A 278 -31.62 14.43 23.75
N PRO A 279 -32.41 14.97 24.70
CA PRO A 279 -31.88 15.55 25.93
C PRO A 279 -31.35 14.44 26.84
N THR A 280 -30.03 14.27 26.91
CA THR A 280 -29.42 13.43 27.95
C THR A 280 -29.29 14.19 29.26
N ALA A 281 -29.77 13.55 30.31
CA ALA A 281 -29.92 14.07 31.66
C ALA A 281 -28.57 14.40 32.33
N GLN A 282 -28.34 15.69 32.58
CA GLN A 282 -28.12 16.28 33.91
C GLN A 282 -27.49 17.67 33.71
N ALA A 283 -28.36 18.67 33.84
CA ALA A 283 -28.08 20.07 33.68
C ALA A 283 -27.02 20.56 34.68
N LEU A 284 -25.87 20.98 34.15
CA LEU A 284 -25.07 22.07 34.69
C LEU A 284 -25.13 23.19 33.65
N SER A 285 -25.74 24.32 34.04
CA SER A 285 -25.90 25.60 33.32
C SER A 285 -25.63 25.60 31.81
N VAL A 286 -26.71 25.42 31.05
CA VAL A 286 -26.82 25.34 29.59
C VAL A 286 -27.02 26.75 29.01
N ASP A 287 -26.00 27.59 29.09
CA ASP A 287 -25.93 28.83 28.30
C ASP A 287 -24.57 28.87 27.59
N ASP A 288 -24.59 28.79 26.25
CA ASP A 288 -23.49 29.10 25.30
C ASP A 288 -22.46 28.01 24.91
N TYR A 289 -22.51 26.78 25.46
CA TYR A 289 -21.52 25.73 25.10
C TYR A 289 -21.88 24.85 23.88
N SER A 290 -23.16 24.68 23.53
CA SER A 290 -23.56 23.87 22.36
C SER A 290 -23.40 24.60 21.03
N ALA A 291 -23.22 25.93 21.05
CA ALA A 291 -23.02 26.74 19.85
C ALA A 291 -21.55 27.11 19.56
N ARG A 292 -20.62 26.84 20.49
CA ARG A 292 -19.23 27.30 20.39
C ARG A 292 -18.25 26.17 20.63
N CYS A 293 -17.48 25.87 19.60
CA CYS A 293 -16.30 25.03 19.71
C CYS A 293 -15.30 25.62 20.70
N ALA A 294 -14.43 24.76 21.25
CA ALA A 294 -13.36 25.18 22.16
C ALA A 294 -12.44 26.24 21.49
N PRO A 295 -11.69 27.05 22.27
CA PRO A 295 -10.65 27.94 21.75
C PRO A 295 -9.74 27.26 20.71
N GLY A 296 -9.49 27.93 19.59
CA GLY A 296 -8.73 27.41 18.45
C GLY A 296 -9.53 26.54 17.47
N PHE A 297 -10.81 26.27 17.75
CA PHE A 297 -11.69 25.46 16.90
C PHE A 297 -12.86 26.28 16.35
N THR A 298 -13.29 25.90 15.15
CA THR A 298 -14.44 26.50 14.45
C THR A 298 -15.42 25.40 14.05
N CYS A 299 -16.70 25.76 13.94
CA CYS A 299 -17.71 24.82 13.50
C CYS A 299 -17.62 24.65 11.97
N GLN A 300 -17.21 23.46 11.53
CA GLN A 300 -17.00 23.10 10.14
C GLN A 300 -17.84 21.86 9.80
N SER A 301 -18.91 22.07 9.04
CA SER A 301 -19.83 20.99 8.63
C SER A 301 -20.35 20.17 9.81
N GLY A 302 -20.84 20.87 10.86
CA GLY A 302 -21.40 20.23 12.05
C GLY A 302 -20.38 19.68 13.05
N ARG A 303 -19.08 19.95 12.84
CA ARG A 303 -17.98 19.41 13.66
C ARG A 303 -17.06 20.52 14.14
N CYS A 304 -16.62 20.42 15.38
CA CYS A 304 -15.59 21.30 15.91
C CYS A 304 -14.21 20.84 15.43
N LEU A 305 -13.68 21.53 14.43
CA LEU A 305 -12.37 21.27 13.83
C LEU A 305 -11.44 22.49 14.03
N PRO A 306 -10.12 22.30 14.02
CA PRO A 306 -9.18 23.41 14.14
C PRO A 306 -9.43 24.45 13.05
N ASP A 307 -9.26 25.74 13.35
CA ASP A 307 -9.46 26.80 12.38
C ASP A 307 -8.64 26.56 11.09
N ALA A 308 -9.34 26.43 9.96
CA ALA A 308 -8.76 26.14 8.66
C ALA A 308 -7.80 27.23 8.17
N ALA A 309 -7.89 28.46 8.73
CA ALA A 309 -6.92 29.52 8.46
C ALA A 309 -5.51 29.18 9.00
N ASN A 310 -5.43 28.39 10.07
CA ASN A 310 -4.18 28.09 10.79
C ASN A 310 -3.77 26.62 10.70
N PHE A 311 -4.72 25.71 10.40
CA PHE A 311 -4.49 24.27 10.44
C PHE A 311 -5.14 23.54 9.26
N ALA A 312 -4.37 22.67 8.61
CA ALA A 312 -4.89 21.69 7.66
C ALA A 312 -5.45 20.44 8.40
N GLY A 313 -6.45 20.65 9.25
CA GLY A 313 -7.15 19.59 10.00
C GLY A 313 -6.49 19.17 11.32
N CYS A 314 -6.99 18.08 11.91
CA CYS A 314 -6.54 17.62 13.23
C CYS A 314 -5.10 17.10 13.23
N HIS A 315 -4.65 16.51 12.12
CA HIS A 315 -3.26 16.07 11.99
C HIS A 315 -2.27 17.24 12.11
N ALA A 316 -2.57 18.40 11.49
CA ALA A 316 -1.73 19.58 11.55
C ALA A 316 -1.65 20.17 12.96
N LEU A 317 -2.78 20.25 13.68
CA LEU A 317 -2.80 20.70 15.08
C LEU A 317 -1.84 19.88 15.96
N ARG A 318 -1.79 18.57 15.76
CA ARG A 318 -0.89 17.67 16.51
C ARG A 318 0.60 17.85 16.16
N ARG A 319 0.91 18.58 15.09
CA ARG A 319 2.29 18.95 14.71
C ARG A 319 2.71 20.31 15.28
N MET A 320 1.85 20.97 16.06
CA MET A 320 2.31 22.08 16.90
C MET A 320 3.45 21.61 17.80
N ASP A 321 4.40 22.51 18.05
CA ASP A 321 5.63 22.27 18.80
C ASP A 321 6.61 21.27 18.15
N ALA A 322 6.34 20.81 16.91
CA ALA A 322 7.30 20.05 16.14
C ALA A 322 8.59 20.86 15.90
N PRO A 323 9.77 20.22 15.93
CA PRO A 323 11.03 20.90 15.67
C PRO A 323 11.06 21.50 14.26
N CYS A 324 11.62 22.70 14.13
CA CYS A 324 11.72 23.41 12.86
C CYS A 324 13.01 24.22 12.75
N THR A 325 13.42 24.48 11.52
CA THR A 325 14.52 25.41 11.20
C THR A 325 14.05 26.74 10.64
N ASP A 326 12.85 26.76 10.04
CA ASP A 326 12.22 27.92 9.42
C ASP A 326 10.69 27.73 9.31
N ASP A 327 9.99 28.79 8.89
CA ASP A 327 8.52 28.80 8.73
C ASP A 327 8.04 27.82 7.65
N ALA A 328 8.86 27.59 6.60
CA ALA A 328 8.48 26.70 5.50
C ALA A 328 8.33 25.26 6.01
N ASN A 329 9.20 24.83 6.94
CA ASN A 329 9.11 23.52 7.55
C ASN A 329 7.79 23.34 8.35
N CYS A 330 7.26 24.41 8.96
CA CYS A 330 5.95 24.38 9.62
C CYS A 330 4.79 24.33 8.61
N HIS A 331 4.93 24.99 7.46
CA HIS A 331 3.94 24.93 6.39
C HIS A 331 3.81 23.52 5.80
N GLU A 332 4.94 22.84 5.59
CA GLU A 332 4.97 21.44 5.13
C GLU A 332 4.28 20.47 6.12
N LEU A 333 4.23 20.82 7.40
CA LEU A 333 3.52 20.08 8.43
C LEU A 333 2.00 20.37 8.46
N GLY A 334 1.50 21.20 7.54
CA GLY A 334 0.09 21.52 7.42
C GLY A 334 -0.36 22.72 8.25
N LEU A 335 0.56 23.62 8.64
CA LEU A 335 0.26 24.88 9.32
C LEU A 335 0.41 26.03 8.31
N PRO A 336 -0.65 26.47 7.58
CA PRO A 336 -0.50 27.42 6.48
C PRO A 336 0.04 28.80 6.91
N GLY A 337 -0.19 29.19 8.17
CA GLY A 337 0.39 30.37 8.80
C GLY A 337 1.52 30.05 9.79
N GLY A 338 2.04 28.82 9.77
CA GLY A 338 2.99 28.31 10.75
C GLY A 338 4.26 29.15 10.88
N ARG A 339 4.70 29.38 12.11
CA ARG A 339 5.94 30.12 12.44
C ARG A 339 6.90 29.24 13.19
N CYS A 340 8.18 29.31 12.87
CA CYS A 340 9.23 28.67 13.62
C CYS A 340 9.75 29.61 14.72
N VAL A 341 9.34 29.36 15.96
CA VAL A 341 9.72 30.20 17.11
C VAL A 341 10.48 29.35 18.11
N SER A 342 11.73 29.76 18.40
CA SER A 342 12.63 29.03 19.30
C SER A 342 12.85 27.56 18.91
N GLY A 343 12.85 27.28 17.59
CA GLY A 343 13.04 25.94 17.05
C GLY A 343 11.82 25.03 17.09
N ALA A 344 10.62 25.56 17.39
CA ALA A 344 9.37 24.83 17.43
C ALA A 344 8.27 25.50 16.60
N CYS A 345 7.44 24.71 15.92
CA CYS A 345 6.34 25.20 15.10
C CYS A 345 5.18 25.72 15.96
N THR A 346 4.68 26.91 15.64
CA THR A 346 3.49 27.52 16.25
C THR A 346 2.64 28.22 15.18
N VAL A 347 1.48 28.78 15.55
CA VAL A 347 0.59 29.55 14.68
C VAL A 347 0.37 30.96 15.22
N PRO A 348 0.11 31.95 14.35
CA PRO A 348 -0.20 33.30 14.78
C PRO A 348 -1.54 33.36 15.53
N CYS A 349 -1.66 34.34 16.41
CA CYS A 349 -2.88 34.57 17.17
C CYS A 349 -3.11 36.07 17.39
N ALA A 350 -4.36 36.47 17.49
CA ALA A 350 -4.76 37.78 17.99
C ALA A 350 -5.05 37.72 19.49
N THR A 351 -5.80 36.68 19.90
CA THR A 351 -6.29 36.49 21.26
C THR A 351 -6.03 35.06 21.76
N ASP A 352 -6.17 34.84 23.06
CA ASP A 352 -6.04 33.48 23.64
C ASP A 352 -7.11 32.52 23.10
N ARG A 353 -8.21 33.03 22.54
CA ARG A 353 -9.25 32.21 21.91
C ARG A 353 -8.83 31.59 20.57
N ASP A 354 -7.77 32.09 19.96
CA ASP A 354 -7.26 31.54 18.71
C ASP A 354 -6.34 30.34 18.96
N CYS A 355 -5.90 30.17 20.22
CA CYS A 355 -4.95 29.15 20.61
C CYS A 355 -5.67 27.89 21.12
N PRO A 356 -5.35 26.70 20.54
CA PRO A 356 -5.95 25.44 20.95
C PRO A 356 -5.32 24.87 22.23
N ASP A 357 -6.08 24.02 22.91
CA ASP A 357 -5.71 23.32 24.15
C ASP A 357 -5.36 24.29 25.30
N THR A 358 -4.21 24.07 25.94
CA THR A 358 -3.69 24.86 27.07
C THR A 358 -2.76 25.99 26.62
N ARG A 359 -2.80 26.38 25.34
CA ARG A 359 -1.92 27.42 24.76
C ARG A 359 -2.55 28.81 24.85
N TRP A 360 -1.69 29.81 24.91
CA TRP A 360 -2.04 31.22 25.10
C TRP A 360 -1.34 32.07 24.06
N CYS A 361 -1.92 33.22 23.75
CA CYS A 361 -1.41 34.12 22.73
C CYS A 361 -0.34 35.05 23.31
N VAL A 362 0.92 34.72 23.05
CA VAL A 362 2.09 35.42 23.62
C VAL A 362 2.86 36.17 22.56
N THR A 363 3.59 37.22 22.96
CA THR A 363 4.43 38.01 22.04
C THR A 363 5.81 37.39 21.93
N SER A 364 6.25 37.10 20.70
CA SER A 364 7.55 36.54 20.36
C SER A 364 8.31 37.40 19.35
N SER A 365 9.51 36.99 18.97
CA SER A 365 10.28 37.62 17.88
C SER A 365 9.58 37.55 16.51
N ALA A 366 8.65 36.60 16.32
CA ALA A 366 7.86 36.44 15.09
C ALA A 366 6.47 37.08 15.17
N GLY A 367 6.20 37.90 16.20
CA GLY A 367 4.88 38.46 16.49
C GLY A 367 4.10 37.67 17.54
N ARG A 368 2.78 37.85 17.58
CA ARG A 368 1.90 37.14 18.52
C ARG A 368 1.62 35.72 18.03
N VAL A 369 1.96 34.72 18.83
CA VAL A 369 1.88 33.30 18.49
C VAL A 369 1.37 32.47 19.67
N CYS A 370 0.83 31.28 19.39
CA CYS A 370 0.33 30.37 20.42
C CYS A 370 1.47 29.59 21.09
N GLN A 371 1.65 29.73 22.40
CA GLN A 371 2.64 28.95 23.17
C GLN A 371 2.01 28.35 24.42
N VAL A 372 2.59 27.25 24.91
CA VAL A 372 2.20 26.64 26.18
C VAL A 372 2.52 27.62 27.31
N GLY A 373 1.55 27.90 28.19
CA GLY A 373 1.78 28.74 29.36
C GLY A 373 2.82 28.10 30.28
N THR A 374 3.92 28.81 30.56
CA THR A 374 4.97 28.39 31.50
C THR A 374 4.58 28.60 32.96
#